data_AF-A0AAT9GGU4-F1
#
_entry.id   AF-A0AAT9GGU4-F1
#
_cell.length_a   1.000
_cell.length_b   1.000
_cell.length_c   1.000
_cell.angle_alpha   90.00
_cell.angle_beta   90.00
_cell.angle_gamma   90.00
#
_symmetry.space_group_name_H-M   'P 1'
#
loop_
_entity.id
_entity.type
_entity.pdbx_description
1 polymer ?
#
loop_
_entity_poly.entity_id
_entity_poly.type
_entity_poly.pdbx_seq_one_letter_code
_entity_poly.pdbx_strand_id
1 'polypeptide(L)'
;MSKKIKTIQLIWTFYRSYVLFSALATLFLVRAFWLYGFASFFGIFWGKLFSLAVAYLFVHKIKKKEYYYYYNHGIGKIQLWATSLLFDFVLFIFLLCIAHQLS
;
A
#
# COMPACT_ATOMS: atom_id res chain seq x y z
N MET A 1 0.47 -25.77 -11.03
CA MET A 1 0.60 -24.30 -10.88
C MET A 1 1.99 -23.96 -10.34
N SER A 2 2.75 -23.09 -11.03
CA SER A 2 4.13 -22.79 -10.66
C SER A 2 4.23 -22.14 -9.27
N LYS A 3 5.29 -22.47 -8.50
CA LYS A 3 5.54 -21.98 -7.13
C LYS A 3 5.47 -20.45 -7.04
N LYS A 4 5.93 -19.74 -8.08
CA LYS A 4 5.93 -18.27 -8.17
C LYS A 4 4.52 -17.67 -8.22
N ILE A 5 3.59 -18.31 -8.93
CA ILE A 5 2.21 -17.79 -9.10
C ILE A 5 1.47 -17.87 -7.77
N LYS A 6 1.69 -18.94 -6.98
CA LYS A 6 1.13 -19.06 -5.63
C LYS A 6 1.62 -17.94 -4.71
N THR A 7 2.90 -17.58 -4.78
CA THR A 7 3.45 -16.46 -3.99
C THR A 7 2.78 -15.14 -4.33
N ILE A 8 2.57 -14.83 -5.61
CA ILE A 8 1.87 -13.61 -6.04
C ILE A 8 0.44 -13.59 -5.51
N GLN A 9 -0.27 -14.72 -5.59
CA GLN A 9 -1.63 -14.83 -5.04
C GLN A 9 -1.68 -14.60 -3.53
N LEU A 10 -0.73 -15.16 -2.77
CA LEU A 10 -0.64 -14.96 -1.32
C LEU A 10 -0.41 -13.49 -0.97
N ILE A 11 0.51 -12.81 -1.66
CA ILE A 11 0.78 -11.38 -1.49
C ILE A 11 -0.46 -10.55 -1.86
N TRP A 12 -1.14 -10.90 -2.95
CA TRP A 12 -2.37 -10.23 -3.36
C TRP A 12 -3.50 -10.38 -2.34
N THR A 13 -3.72 -11.59 -1.82
CA THR A 13 -4.71 -11.84 -0.76
C THR A 13 -4.39 -11.05 0.51
N PHE A 14 -3.11 -10.91 0.84
CA PHE A 14 -2.67 -10.06 1.94
C PHE A 14 -2.96 -8.57 1.66
N TYR A 15 -2.55 -8.06 0.50
CA TYR A 15 -2.77 -6.67 0.09
C TYR A 15 -4.25 -6.27 0.06
N ARG A 16 -5.12 -7.20 -0.36
CA ARG A 16 -6.57 -7.01 -0.38
C ARG A 16 -7.17 -6.63 0.98
N SER A 17 -6.50 -6.96 2.08
CA SER A 17 -6.97 -6.62 3.43
C SER A 17 -7.00 -5.13 3.73
N TYR A 18 -6.22 -4.31 3.02
CA TYR A 18 -6.17 -2.86 3.24
C TYR A 18 -6.15 -2.01 1.97
N VAL A 19 -6.15 -2.63 0.78
CA VAL A 19 -6.14 -1.92 -0.51
C VAL A 19 -7.24 -0.87 -0.62
N LEU A 20 -8.46 -1.14 -0.12
CA LEU A 20 -9.57 -0.18 -0.18
C LEU A 20 -9.26 1.06 0.66
N PHE A 21 -8.79 0.87 1.89
CA PHE A 21 -8.39 1.96 2.77
C PHE A 21 -7.26 2.79 2.15
N SER A 22 -6.22 2.11 1.64
CA SER A 22 -5.08 2.79 1.02
C SER A 22 -5.46 3.52 -0.28
N ALA A 23 -6.34 2.94 -1.10
CA ALA A 23 -6.84 3.55 -2.32
C ALA A 23 -7.62 4.82 -2.03
N LEU A 24 -8.51 4.83 -1.03
CA LEU A 24 -9.25 6.01 -0.62
C LEU A 24 -8.33 7.12 -0.11
N ALA A 25 -7.34 6.77 0.73
CA ALA A 25 -6.33 7.72 1.19
C ALA A 25 -5.52 8.29 0.03
N THR A 26 -5.14 7.43 -0.93
CA THR A 26 -4.40 7.83 -2.14
C THR A 26 -5.21 8.78 -3.01
N LEU A 27 -6.48 8.48 -3.28
CA LEU A 27 -7.36 9.36 -4.06
C LEU A 27 -7.54 10.73 -3.39
N PHE A 28 -7.73 10.76 -2.08
CA PHE A 28 -7.83 12.00 -1.33
C PHE A 28 -6.56 12.85 -1.45
N LEU A 29 -5.39 12.25 -1.27
CA LEU A 29 -4.10 12.92 -1.36
C LEU A 29 -3.76 13.39 -2.77
N VAL A 30 -4.05 12.59 -3.79
CA VAL A 30 -3.86 12.95 -5.21
C VAL A 30 -4.80 14.10 -5.59
N ARG A 31 -6.05 14.09 -5.11
CA ARG A 31 -6.97 15.22 -5.32
C ARG A 31 -6.47 16.50 -4.68
N ALA A 32 -5.93 16.42 -3.46
CA ALA A 32 -5.31 17.56 -2.80
C ALA A 32 -4.08 18.07 -3.58
N PHE A 33 -3.24 17.17 -4.09
CA PHE A 33 -2.11 17.53 -4.94
C PHE A 33 -2.54 18.33 -6.18
N TRP A 34 -3.61 17.89 -6.84
CA TRP A 34 -4.12 18.58 -8.03
C TRP A 34 -4.62 20.00 -7.73
N LEU A 35 -5.24 20.23 -6.56
CA LEU A 35 -5.77 21.55 -6.21
C LEU A 35 -4.70 22.54 -5.73
N TYR A 36 -3.71 22.06 -4.98
CA TYR A 36 -2.72 22.92 -4.32
C TYR A 36 -1.32 22.84 -4.93
N GLY A 37 -1.12 21.95 -5.91
CA GLY A 37 0.14 21.76 -6.63
C GLY A 37 1.30 21.29 -5.75
N PHE A 38 2.52 21.55 -6.25
CA PHE A 38 3.76 21.10 -5.63
C PHE A 38 4.03 21.68 -4.23
N ALA A 39 3.46 22.83 -3.89
CA ALA A 39 3.60 23.42 -2.55
C ALA A 39 3.07 22.49 -1.43
N SER A 40 2.08 21.64 -1.75
CA SER A 40 1.52 20.67 -0.81
C SER A 40 2.24 19.33 -0.78
N PHE A 41 3.28 19.13 -1.60
CA PHE A 41 3.95 17.83 -1.75
C PHE A 41 4.48 17.28 -0.42
N PHE A 42 5.08 18.13 0.41
CA PHE A 42 5.60 17.71 1.72
C PHE A 42 4.49 17.12 2.60
N GLY A 43 3.36 17.83 2.75
CA GLY A 43 2.21 17.34 3.52
C GLY A 43 1.60 16.07 2.94
N ILE A 44 1.53 15.99 1.61
CA ILE A 44 0.98 14.83 0.88
C ILE A 44 1.86 13.59 1.04
N PHE A 45 3.19 13.75 0.96
CA PHE A 45 4.16 12.68 1.16
C PHE A 45 4.07 12.10 2.57
N TRP A 46 4.10 12.96 3.60
CA TRP A 46 3.95 12.53 4.99
C TRP A 46 2.56 11.96 5.28
N GLY A 47 1.51 12.52 4.70
CA GLY A 47 0.16 11.99 4.77
C GLY A 47 0.07 10.56 4.22
N LYS A 48 0.76 10.27 3.11
CA LYS A 48 0.85 8.91 2.56
C LYS A 48 1.55 7.96 3.54
N LEU A 49 2.72 8.34 4.05
CA LEU A 49 3.45 7.51 5.02
C LEU A 49 2.63 7.25 6.28
N PHE A 50 1.92 8.25 6.78
CA PHE A 50 1.02 8.11 7.92
C PHE A 50 -0.12 7.12 7.62
N SER A 51 -0.76 7.22 6.45
CA SER A 51 -1.82 6.28 6.06
C SER A 51 -1.33 4.83 6.00
N LEU A 52 -0.11 4.61 5.50
CA LEU A 52 0.50 3.29 5.44
C LEU A 52 0.83 2.76 6.85
N ALA A 53 1.28 3.61 7.75
CA ALA A 53 1.51 3.24 9.15
C ALA A 53 0.19 2.87 9.87
N VAL A 54 -0.89 3.62 9.64
CA VAL A 54 -2.22 3.29 10.17
C VAL A 54 -2.71 1.96 9.63
N ALA A 55 -2.60 1.74 8.32
CA ALA A 55 -2.92 0.46 7.69
C ALA A 55 -2.10 -0.69 8.31
N TYR A 56 -0.80 -0.45 8.54
CA TYR A 56 0.09 -1.40 9.20
C TYR A 56 -0.44 -1.81 10.57
N LEU A 57 -0.69 -0.84 11.45
CA LEU A 57 -1.11 -1.12 12.82
C LEU A 57 -2.45 -1.86 12.87
N PHE A 58 -3.41 -1.46 12.05
CA PHE A 58 -4.75 -2.05 12.05
C PHE A 58 -4.75 -3.48 11.51
N VAL A 59 -4.17 -3.70 10.33
CA VAL A 59 -4.07 -5.02 9.71
C VAL A 59 -3.19 -5.93 10.55
N HIS A 60 -2.10 -5.41 11.13
CA HIS A 60 -1.22 -6.21 11.97
C HIS A 60 -1.95 -6.83 13.17
N LYS A 61 -2.87 -6.06 13.77
CA LYS A 61 -3.72 -6.53 14.87
C LYS A 61 -4.72 -7.60 14.41
N ILE A 62 -5.39 -7.37 13.28
CA ILE A 62 -6.43 -8.29 12.75
C ILE A 62 -5.82 -9.60 12.23
N LYS A 63 -4.74 -9.50 11.46
CA LYS A 63 -4.12 -10.61 10.73
C LYS A 63 -3.04 -11.34 11.52
N LYS A 64 -2.92 -11.09 12.84
CA LYS A 64 -1.87 -11.68 13.68
C LYS A 64 -1.80 -13.21 13.58
N LYS A 65 -2.95 -13.88 13.51
CA LYS A 65 -3.04 -15.35 13.38
C LYS A 65 -2.74 -15.85 11.96
N GLU A 66 -3.02 -15.05 10.94
CA GLU A 66 -2.83 -15.44 9.54
C GLU A 66 -1.35 -15.44 9.14
N TYR A 67 -0.48 -14.74 9.87
CA TYR A 67 0.97 -14.76 9.59
C TYR A 67 1.59 -16.16 9.64
N TYR A 68 1.08 -17.06 10.50
CA TYR A 68 1.53 -18.45 10.55
C TYR A 68 1.20 -19.21 9.26
N TYR A 69 0.04 -18.93 8.65
CA TYR A 69 -0.35 -19.52 7.37
C TYR A 69 0.61 -19.11 6.26
N TYR A 70 0.95 -17.83 6.15
CA TYR A 70 1.91 -17.34 5.15
C TYR A 70 3.33 -17.87 5.37
N TYR A 71 3.76 -17.95 6.64
CA TYR A 71 5.07 -18.49 7.00
C TYR A 71 5.21 -19.96 6.63
N ASN A 72 4.18 -20.78 6.87
CA ASN A 72 4.15 -22.19 6.46
C ASN A 72 4.22 -22.37 4.94
N HIS A 73 3.83 -21.35 4.17
CA HIS A 73 3.96 -21.31 2.71
C HIS A 73 5.29 -20.68 2.24
N GLY A 74 6.22 -20.41 3.15
CA GLY A 74 7.56 -19.91 2.87
C GLY A 74 7.66 -18.39 2.67
N ILE A 75 6.64 -17.62 3.05
CA ILE A 75 6.64 -16.16 2.92
C ILE A 75 6.72 -15.53 4.32
N GLY A 76 7.79 -14.77 4.58
CA GLY A 76 7.96 -14.08 5.85
C GLY A 76 7.02 -12.87 6.01
N LYS A 77 6.70 -12.51 7.26
CA LYS A 77 5.93 -11.30 7.60
C LYS A 77 6.53 -10.03 6.99
N ILE A 78 7.85 -9.88 7.09
CA ILE A 78 8.57 -8.70 6.56
C ILE A 78 8.40 -8.63 5.05
N GLN A 79 8.52 -9.76 4.35
CA GLN A 79 8.38 -9.82 2.90
C GLN A 79 6.96 -9.43 2.45
N LEU A 80 5.91 -9.90 3.13
CA LEU A 80 4.53 -9.49 2.85
C LEU A 80 4.36 -7.98 2.97
N TRP A 81 4.80 -7.40 4.09
CA TRP A 81 4.67 -5.97 4.34
C TRP A 81 5.52 -5.13 3.39
N ALA A 82 6.80 -5.47 3.22
CA ALA A 82 7.69 -4.70 2.35
C ALA A 82 7.20 -4.70 0.90
N THR A 83 6.80 -5.86 0.36
CA THR A 83 6.31 -5.95 -1.03
C THR A 83 4.99 -5.20 -1.22
N SER A 84 4.03 -5.35 -0.31
CA SER A 84 2.73 -4.72 -0.42
C SER A 84 2.76 -3.21 -0.17
N LEU A 85 3.53 -2.73 0.82
CA LEU A 85 3.70 -1.30 1.08
C LEU A 85 4.50 -0.60 -0.02
N LEU A 86 5.57 -1.24 -0.52
CA LEU A 86 6.36 -0.68 -1.62
C LEU A 86 5.53 -0.56 -2.89
N PHE A 87 4.79 -1.61 -3.26
CA PHE A 87 3.89 -1.58 -4.40
C PHE A 87 2.87 -0.44 -4.30
N ASP A 88 2.22 -0.31 -3.14
CA ASP A 88 1.22 0.71 -2.88
C ASP A 88 1.81 2.14 -2.93
N PHE A 89 3.02 2.31 -2.39
CA PHE A 89 3.72 3.59 -2.43
C PHE A 89 4.16 3.98 -3.85
N VAL A 90 4.66 3.02 -4.63
CA VAL A 90 5.00 3.23 -6.05
C VAL A 90 3.76 3.60 -6.86
N LEU A 91 2.64 2.93 -6.63
CA LEU A 91 1.36 3.27 -7.27
C LEU A 91 0.92 4.71 -6.93
N PHE A 92 1.11 5.13 -5.68
CA PHE A 92 0.84 6.50 -5.25
C PHE A 92 1.72 7.53 -6.00
N ILE A 93 3.03 7.30 -6.09
CA ILE A 93 3.94 8.18 -6.85
C ILE A 93 3.51 8.24 -8.32
N PHE A 94 3.21 7.10 -8.92
CA PHE A 94 2.76 7.02 -10.31
C PHE A 94 1.49 7.86 -10.54
N LEU A 95 0.52 7.79 -9.63
CA LEU A 95 -0.70 8.62 -9.70
C LEU A 95 -0.42 10.11 -9.51
N LEU A 96 0.55 10.49 -8.66
CA LEU A 96 0.97 11.89 -8.54
C LEU A 96 1.61 12.41 -9.84
N CYS A 97 2.46 11.60 -10.49
CA CYS A 97 3.04 11.96 -11.78
C CYS A 97 1.96 12.19 -12.85
N ILE A 98 0.95 11.30 -12.90
CA ILE A 98 -0.20 11.47 -13.78
C ILE A 98 -0.95 12.75 -13.43
N ALA A 99 -1.27 12.99 -12.16
CA ALA A 99 -2.00 14.18 -11.74
C ALA A 99 -1.26 15.47 -12.09
N HIS A 100 0.07 15.49 -11.97
CA HIS A 100 0.90 16.62 -12.40
C HIS A 100 0.89 16.85 -13.91
N GLN A 101 0.78 15.80 -14.71
CA GLN A 101 0.73 15.91 -16.17
C GLN A 101 -0.65 16.42 -16.65
N LEU A 102 -1.71 16.16 -15.89
CA LEU A 102 -3.08 16.59 -16.23
C LEU A 102 -3.48 17.97 -15.66
N SER A 103 -2.75 18.49 -14.68
CA SER A 103 -2.98 19.81 -14.07
C SER A 103 -2.41 20.95 -14.90
#